data_AF-A0A2V9MZV6-F1
#
_entry.id   AF-A0A2V9MZV6-F1
#
_cell.length_a   1.000
_cell.length_b   1.000
_cell.length_c   1.000
_cell.angle_alpha   90.00
_cell.angle_beta   90.00
_cell.angle_gamma   90.00
#
_symmetry.space_group_name_H-M   'P 1'
#
loop_
_entity.id
_entity.type
_entity.pdbx_description
1 polymer ?
#
loop_
_entity_poly.entity_id
_entity_poly.type
_entity_poly.pdbx_seq_one_letter_code
_entity_poly.pdbx_strand_id
1 'polypeptide(L)'
;LTIGFARRFATYKRGTLLFGDKERLKRLVNDVTRPVQFIFAGKAHPRDEAGKALIQEVYKFSRELGLETRVVFLEDYDSYIARRLVQGVDLWLNHPLRPLEASGTSGMKSAPNGGINLSVLDGWWREGYNGSNGWAIGAEIDSGTTEFQNEVDASSLYHLLENQIVPLYYAKPDGKLPLAWLQLMRESIRSVTPVFNTQRMVKEYTQQLYIPAAHGYENFSRDGCGAATQLSQWKAKMRKDWPQVQVSDVQIASKDRPSISVGESLQIRANVHLGAVDPQHVRVEAYHGEVDNGDLHNPSATVLNQRSQVDGNGTYLYEGSVPAAESGTYGFSVRVVPIHPCLMQAHELRLITWS
;
A
#
# COMPACT_ATOMS: atom_id res chain seq x y z
N LEU A 1 27.61 0.76 -12.34
CA LEU A 1 26.31 0.81 -11.65
C LEU A 1 26.47 1.69 -10.41
N THR A 2 25.69 2.77 -10.33
CA THR A 2 25.64 3.69 -9.19
C THR A 2 24.34 3.48 -8.44
N ILE A 3 24.44 3.09 -7.17
CA ILE A 3 23.30 2.82 -6.30
C ILE A 3 23.16 3.96 -5.28
N GLY A 4 22.01 4.62 -5.28
CA GLY A 4 21.70 5.71 -4.36
C GLY A 4 20.90 5.26 -3.15
N PHE A 5 21.30 5.70 -1.96
CA PHE A 5 20.50 5.64 -0.74
C PHE A 5 20.46 7.03 -0.12
N ALA A 6 19.35 7.76 -0.29
CA ALA A 6 19.26 9.10 0.27
C ALA A 6 17.93 9.41 0.96
N ARG A 7 18.00 9.64 2.27
CA ARG A 7 16.82 9.90 3.12
C ARG A 7 17.21 10.37 4.51
N ARG A 8 16.22 10.78 5.31
CA ARG A 8 16.41 10.97 6.75
C ARG A 8 16.89 9.65 7.37
N PHE A 9 17.94 9.72 8.18
CA PHE A 9 18.39 8.58 8.97
C PHE A 9 17.49 8.44 10.21
N ALA A 10 16.94 7.24 10.36
CA ALA A 10 16.18 6.76 11.50
C ALA A 10 16.34 5.23 11.56
N THR A 11 16.20 4.62 12.73
CA THR A 11 16.45 3.18 12.95
C THR A 11 15.66 2.30 12.00
N TYR A 12 14.36 2.57 11.83
CA TYR A 12 13.52 1.78 10.94
C TYR A 12 13.87 1.90 9.46
N LYS A 13 14.63 2.92 9.03
CA LYS A 13 15.08 3.04 7.62
C LYS A 13 16.25 2.11 7.28
N ARG A 14 16.83 1.47 8.30
CA ARG A 14 17.88 0.45 8.22
C ARG A 14 19.09 0.84 7.37
N GLY A 15 19.58 2.07 7.50
CA GLY A 15 20.73 2.57 6.71
C GLY A 15 22.02 1.74 6.83
N THR A 16 22.12 0.85 7.82
CA THR A 16 23.25 -0.05 8.03
C THR A 16 23.05 -1.47 7.49
N LEU A 17 21.87 -1.82 6.95
CA LEU A 17 21.54 -3.18 6.50
C LEU A 17 22.55 -3.70 5.46
N LEU A 18 22.99 -2.83 4.54
CA LEU A 18 23.99 -3.17 3.54
C LEU A 18 25.30 -3.64 4.18
N PHE A 19 25.67 -3.15 5.36
CA PHE A 19 26.93 -3.48 6.00
C PHE A 19 26.86 -4.75 6.88
N GLY A 20 25.72 -5.44 6.93
CA GLY A 20 25.56 -6.70 7.65
C GLY A 20 26.45 -7.83 7.10
N ASP A 21 26.72 -7.83 5.78
CA ASP A 21 27.66 -8.76 5.13
C ASP A 21 28.74 -7.99 4.37
N LYS A 22 29.77 -7.55 5.11
CA LYS A 22 30.87 -6.75 4.57
C LYS A 22 31.67 -7.48 3.49
N GLU A 23 31.79 -8.79 3.59
CA GLU A 23 32.59 -9.57 2.64
C GLU A 23 31.90 -9.64 1.28
N ARG A 24 30.57 -9.83 1.25
CA ARG A 24 29.79 -9.69 0.01
C ARG A 24 29.85 -8.26 -0.54
N LEU A 25 29.74 -7.24 0.32
CA LEU A 25 29.88 -5.85 -0.12
C LEU A 25 31.23 -5.58 -0.78
N LYS A 26 32.33 -5.98 -0.13
CA LYS A 26 33.70 -5.83 -0.65
C LYS A 26 33.86 -6.54 -1.99
N ARG A 27 33.33 -7.75 -2.16
CA ARG A 27 33.35 -8.45 -3.46
C ARG A 27 32.60 -7.67 -4.54
N LEU A 28 31.42 -7.14 -4.24
CA LEU A 28 30.62 -6.37 -5.19
C LEU A 28 31.33 -5.08 -5.64
N VAL A 29 31.85 -4.29 -4.70
CA VAL A 29 32.42 -2.97 -5.03
C VAL A 29 33.81 -3.05 -5.65
N ASN A 30 34.55 -4.14 -5.40
CA ASN A 30 35.89 -4.36 -5.97
C ASN A 30 35.91 -5.21 -7.25
N ASP A 31 34.75 -5.59 -7.80
CA ASP A 31 34.69 -6.24 -9.12
C ASP A 31 35.14 -5.24 -10.21
N VAL A 32 36.34 -5.46 -10.76
CA VAL A 32 36.92 -4.61 -11.81
C VAL A 32 36.21 -4.73 -13.16
N THR A 33 35.50 -5.83 -13.39
CA THR A 33 34.77 -6.08 -14.64
C THR A 33 33.37 -5.49 -14.59
N ARG A 34 32.77 -5.43 -13.40
CA ARG A 34 31.40 -4.94 -13.16
C ARG A 34 31.37 -3.98 -11.96
N PRO A 35 31.98 -2.78 -12.09
CA PRO A 35 32.14 -1.89 -10.94
C PRO A 35 30.81 -1.40 -10.37
N VAL A 36 30.66 -1.50 -9.05
CA VAL A 36 29.50 -1.00 -8.30
C VAL A 36 29.95 0.07 -7.32
N GLN A 37 29.18 1.13 -7.20
CA GLN A 37 29.37 2.15 -6.16
C GLN A 37 28.06 2.48 -5.46
N PHE A 38 28.16 2.84 -4.18
CA PHE A 38 27.05 3.24 -3.33
C PHE A 38 27.24 4.70 -2.91
N ILE A 39 26.19 5.50 -3.09
CA ILE A 39 26.16 6.89 -2.63
C ILE A 39 25.08 7.00 -1.56
N PHE A 40 25.53 7.22 -0.32
CA PHE A 40 24.68 7.50 0.82
C PHE A 40 24.52 9.01 0.98
N ALA A 41 23.34 9.48 1.37
CA ALA A 41 23.14 10.86 1.77
C ALA A 41 22.00 10.98 2.78
N GLY A 42 22.11 11.88 3.74
CA GLY A 42 21.01 12.10 4.68
C GLY A 42 21.39 12.88 5.92
N LYS A 43 20.36 13.23 6.69
CA LYS A 43 20.47 13.89 7.99
C LYS A 43 19.70 13.09 9.03
N ALA A 44 20.19 13.10 10.26
CA ALA A 44 19.42 12.69 11.42
C ALA A 44 18.76 13.91 12.06
N HIS A 45 17.66 13.69 12.77
CA HIS A 45 17.06 14.78 13.54
C HIS A 45 18.00 15.19 14.69
N PRO A 46 18.11 16.48 15.07
CA PRO A 46 19.06 16.92 16.11
C PRO A 46 18.88 16.26 17.47
N ARG A 47 17.70 15.73 17.77
CA ARG A 47 17.38 14.98 19.01
C ARG A 47 17.36 13.46 18.85
N ASP A 48 17.72 12.94 17.68
CA ASP A 48 17.67 11.52 17.35
C ASP A 48 19.08 10.93 17.41
N GLU A 49 19.52 10.58 18.62
CA GLU A 49 20.86 10.05 18.87
C GLU A 49 21.10 8.73 18.14
N ALA A 50 20.08 7.87 18.04
CA ALA A 50 20.17 6.63 17.29
C ALA A 50 20.38 6.89 15.79
N GLY A 51 19.65 7.84 15.20
CA GLY A 51 19.86 8.27 13.82
C GLY A 51 21.26 8.83 13.57
N LYS A 52 21.81 9.62 14.52
CA LYS A 52 23.19 10.14 14.44
C LYS A 52 24.22 9.02 14.52
N ALA A 53 24.03 8.06 15.43
CA ALA A 53 24.91 6.90 15.56
C ALA A 53 24.96 6.08 14.25
N LEU A 54 23.83 5.88 13.58
CA LEU A 54 23.78 5.23 12.27
C LEU A 54 24.58 5.98 11.20
N ILE A 55 24.51 7.31 11.16
CA ILE A 55 25.33 8.12 10.22
C ILE A 55 26.81 7.91 10.50
N GLN A 56 27.22 7.96 11.78
CA GLN A 56 28.61 7.74 12.17
C GLN A 56 29.09 6.34 11.78
N GLU A 57 28.24 5.33 11.95
CA GLU A 57 28.53 3.95 11.58
C GLU A 57 28.71 3.79 10.06
N VAL A 58 27.77 4.29 9.25
CA VAL A 58 27.87 4.28 7.79
C VAL A 58 29.13 5.03 7.32
N TYR A 59 29.43 6.19 7.92
CA TYR A 59 30.63 6.94 7.60
C TYR A 59 31.91 6.15 7.94
N LYS A 60 31.98 5.50 9.11
CA LYS A 60 33.10 4.62 9.48
C LYS A 60 33.29 3.49 8.47
N PHE A 61 32.22 2.82 8.06
CA PHE A 61 32.30 1.76 7.05
C PHE A 61 32.73 2.29 5.68
N SER A 62 32.27 3.48 5.29
CA SER A 62 32.71 4.14 4.06
C SER A 62 34.20 4.50 4.06
N ARG A 63 34.88 4.43 5.21
CA ARG A 63 36.32 4.65 5.35
C ARG A 63 37.14 3.37 5.50
N GLU A 64 36.48 2.21 5.59
CA GLU A 64 37.13 0.91 5.76
C GLU A 64 37.84 0.49 4.47
N LEU A 65 39.02 -0.16 4.62
CA LEU A 65 39.80 -0.67 3.49
C LEU A 65 38.98 -1.65 2.62
N GLY A 66 39.00 -1.41 1.31
CA GLY A 66 38.22 -2.12 0.32
C GLY A 66 36.83 -1.53 0.06
N LEU A 67 36.41 -0.49 0.78
CA LEU A 67 35.12 0.21 0.56
C LEU A 67 35.30 1.70 0.23
N GLU A 68 36.42 2.29 0.64
CA GLU A 68 36.69 3.72 0.70
C GLU A 68 36.68 4.46 -0.65
N THR A 69 36.77 3.73 -1.76
CA THR A 69 36.74 4.30 -3.11
C THR A 69 35.38 4.16 -3.79
N ARG A 70 34.46 3.38 -3.22
CA ARG A 70 33.19 2.97 -3.86
C ARG A 70 31.96 3.15 -2.98
N VAL A 71 32.12 3.34 -1.67
CA VAL A 71 31.05 3.71 -0.76
C VAL A 71 31.30 5.15 -0.33
N VAL A 72 30.44 6.07 -0.77
CA VAL A 72 30.59 7.50 -0.54
C VAL A 72 29.41 8.01 0.29
N PHE A 73 29.69 8.81 1.32
CA PHE A 73 28.67 9.52 2.07
C PHE A 73 28.68 11.01 1.67
N LEU A 74 27.57 11.51 1.14
CA LEU A 74 27.38 12.92 0.83
C LEU A 74 26.73 13.62 2.03
N GLU A 75 27.45 14.60 2.54
CA GLU A 75 27.00 15.46 3.62
C GLU A 75 25.87 16.40 3.16
N ASP A 76 25.17 16.96 4.14
CA ASP A 76 24.24 18.04 3.95
C ASP A 76 23.06 17.83 2.97
N TYR A 77 22.58 16.59 2.84
CA TYR A 77 21.46 16.24 1.97
C TYR A 77 20.25 17.19 2.04
N ASP A 78 19.99 17.86 0.92
CA ASP A 78 18.89 18.80 0.72
C ASP A 78 18.24 18.59 -0.66
N SER A 79 17.36 19.51 -1.08
CA SER A 79 16.71 19.43 -2.40
C SER A 79 17.70 19.54 -3.57
N TYR A 80 18.82 20.25 -3.40
CA TYR A 80 19.83 20.43 -4.43
C TYR A 80 20.64 19.15 -4.66
N ILE A 81 21.05 18.47 -3.59
CA ILE A 81 21.69 17.16 -3.65
C ILE A 81 20.69 16.11 -4.14
N ALA A 82 19.45 16.13 -3.63
CA ALA A 82 18.40 15.20 -4.07
C ALA A 82 18.20 15.25 -5.59
N ARG A 83 18.11 16.46 -6.17
CA ARG A 83 17.96 16.65 -7.63
C ARG A 83 19.10 16.01 -8.42
N ARG A 84 20.35 16.14 -7.95
CA ARG A 84 21.51 15.51 -8.62
C ARG A 84 21.51 14.01 -8.47
N LEU A 85 21.21 13.51 -7.27
CA LEU A 85 21.21 12.08 -7.01
C LEU A 85 20.16 11.37 -7.87
N VAL A 86 18.90 11.83 -7.87
CA VAL A 86 17.85 11.17 -8.66
C VAL A 86 18.10 11.23 -10.17
N GLN A 87 18.95 12.14 -10.64
CA GLN A 87 19.38 12.24 -12.04
C GLN A 87 20.64 11.43 -12.37
N GLY A 88 21.46 11.13 -11.36
CA GLY A 88 22.79 10.53 -11.55
C GLY A 88 22.91 9.08 -11.12
N VAL A 89 21.98 8.56 -10.31
CA VAL A 89 22.00 7.16 -9.90
C VAL A 89 21.22 6.28 -10.88
N ASP A 90 21.71 5.06 -11.09
CA ASP A 90 21.08 4.07 -11.94
C ASP A 90 19.97 3.32 -11.18
N LEU A 91 20.21 3.07 -9.89
CA LEU A 91 19.34 2.29 -9.01
C LEU A 91 19.11 3.04 -7.70
N TRP A 92 17.86 3.18 -7.31
CA TRP A 92 17.44 3.80 -6.06
C TRP A 92 17.08 2.72 -5.02
N LEU A 93 17.86 2.67 -3.93
CA LEU A 93 17.74 1.65 -2.89
C LEU A 93 16.90 2.15 -1.72
N ASN A 94 15.88 1.38 -1.33
CA ASN A 94 15.10 1.61 -0.11
C ASN A 94 14.84 0.28 0.63
N HIS A 95 15.15 0.19 1.91
CA HIS A 95 14.87 -1.02 2.69
C HIS A 95 14.41 -0.68 4.11
N PRO A 96 13.33 0.11 4.32
CA PRO A 96 12.76 0.30 5.65
C PRO A 96 12.23 -1.02 6.23
N LEU A 97 12.09 -1.10 7.55
CA LEU A 97 11.31 -2.14 8.20
C LEU A 97 9.83 -2.00 7.83
N ARG A 98 9.20 -3.09 7.43
CA ARG A 98 7.76 -3.18 7.19
C ARG A 98 7.01 -3.19 8.53
N PRO A 99 5.77 -2.69 8.60
CA PRO A 99 5.08 -1.79 7.67
C PRO A 99 5.29 -0.31 8.06
N LEU A 100 6.53 0.07 8.43
CA LEU A 100 6.80 1.37 9.05
C LEU A 100 6.95 2.50 8.04
N GLU A 101 6.98 2.21 6.74
CA GLU A 101 6.92 3.22 5.68
C GLU A 101 5.49 3.42 5.20
N ALA A 102 4.87 4.54 5.60
CA ALA A 102 3.54 4.89 5.10
C ALA A 102 3.48 5.06 3.57
N SER A 103 4.53 5.60 2.95
CA SER A 103 4.62 5.78 1.49
C SER A 103 6.09 5.85 1.06
N GLY A 104 6.67 7.05 1.00
CA GLY A 104 8.08 7.29 0.64
C GLY A 104 8.24 7.87 -0.76
N THR A 105 8.45 9.18 -0.87
CA THR A 105 8.44 9.87 -2.18
C THR A 105 9.77 9.88 -2.93
N SER A 106 10.86 9.41 -2.32
CA SER A 106 12.19 9.49 -2.94
C SER A 106 12.32 8.57 -4.16
N GLY A 107 11.81 7.35 -4.08
CA GLY A 107 11.84 6.41 -5.21
C GLY A 107 10.96 6.86 -6.40
N MET A 108 9.84 7.54 -6.11
CA MET A 108 8.97 8.14 -7.13
C MET A 108 9.72 9.20 -7.97
N LYS A 109 10.63 9.96 -7.36
CA LYS A 109 11.42 11.01 -8.04
C LYS A 109 12.49 10.43 -8.98
N SER A 110 12.94 9.20 -8.71
CA SER A 110 13.96 8.52 -9.51
C SER A 110 13.41 8.11 -10.88
N ALA A 111 12.18 7.60 -10.91
CA ALA A 111 11.55 7.07 -12.12
C ALA A 111 11.48 8.01 -13.33
N PRO A 112 11.05 9.30 -13.23
CA PRO A 112 11.02 10.20 -14.39
C PRO A 112 12.41 10.51 -14.96
N ASN A 113 13.49 10.23 -14.22
CA ASN A 113 14.87 10.36 -14.67
C ASN A 113 15.43 9.03 -15.24
N GLY A 114 14.58 8.02 -15.42
CA GLY A 114 14.98 6.68 -15.86
C GLY A 114 15.62 5.83 -14.77
N GLY A 115 15.64 6.28 -13.52
CA GLY A 115 16.13 5.48 -12.41
C GLY A 115 15.19 4.32 -12.08
N ILE A 116 15.77 3.19 -11.67
CA ILE A 116 15.03 1.97 -11.31
C ILE A 116 15.04 1.81 -9.79
N ASN A 117 13.98 1.24 -9.20
CA ASN A 117 13.89 1.04 -7.76
C ASN A 117 14.24 -0.39 -7.36
N LEU A 118 14.99 -0.52 -6.26
CA LEU A 118 15.20 -1.75 -5.52
C LEU A 118 14.70 -1.51 -4.10
N SER A 119 13.55 -2.09 -3.75
CA SER A 119 12.90 -1.80 -2.48
C SER A 119 12.16 -2.99 -1.88
N VAL A 120 12.01 -3.00 -0.56
CA VAL A 120 11.00 -3.85 0.10
C VAL A 120 9.58 -3.46 -0.37
N LEU A 121 8.65 -4.41 -0.31
CA LEU A 121 7.22 -4.18 -0.59
C LEU A 121 6.53 -3.50 0.60
N ASP A 122 6.85 -2.22 0.80
CA ASP A 122 6.25 -1.34 1.82
C ASP A 122 5.95 0.04 1.21
N GLY A 123 5.02 0.77 1.84
CA GLY A 123 4.59 2.08 1.41
C GLY A 123 4.26 2.13 -0.09
N TRP A 124 4.82 3.13 -0.78
CA TRP A 124 4.49 3.39 -2.18
C TRP A 124 4.93 2.28 -3.14
N TRP A 125 5.94 1.50 -2.76
CA TRP A 125 6.46 0.46 -3.65
C TRP A 125 5.48 -0.71 -3.73
N ARG A 126 4.69 -0.96 -2.68
CA ARG A 126 3.59 -1.93 -2.72
C ARG A 126 2.49 -1.51 -3.71
N GLU A 127 2.26 -0.20 -3.87
CA GLU A 127 1.31 0.34 -4.86
C GLU A 127 1.89 0.35 -6.28
N GLY A 128 3.19 0.65 -6.41
CA GLY A 128 3.82 0.95 -7.69
C GLY A 128 4.55 -0.21 -8.37
N TYR A 129 4.94 -1.25 -7.63
CA TYR A 129 5.70 -2.38 -8.18
C TYR A 129 4.82 -3.27 -9.06
N ASN A 130 5.28 -3.55 -10.28
CA ASN A 130 4.55 -4.40 -11.23
C ASN A 130 5.34 -5.63 -11.71
N GLY A 131 6.46 -5.95 -11.05
CA GLY A 131 7.35 -7.06 -11.45
C GLY A 131 8.26 -6.76 -12.63
N SER A 132 8.03 -5.67 -13.37
CA SER A 132 8.79 -5.29 -14.57
C SER A 132 9.45 -3.91 -14.48
N ASN A 133 9.23 -3.17 -13.39
CA ASN A 133 9.70 -1.79 -13.20
C ASN A 133 10.78 -1.62 -12.12
N GLY A 134 11.33 -2.73 -11.62
CA GLY A 134 12.35 -2.75 -10.58
C GLY A 134 12.38 -4.09 -9.85
N TRP A 135 12.78 -4.08 -8.58
CA TRP A 135 12.90 -5.30 -7.77
C TRP A 135 12.31 -5.13 -6.37
N ALA A 136 11.77 -6.23 -5.86
CA ALA A 136 11.29 -6.39 -4.49
C ALA A 136 12.33 -7.12 -3.62
N ILE A 137 12.73 -6.54 -2.48
CA ILE A 137 13.66 -7.16 -1.52
C ILE A 137 12.87 -8.01 -0.52
N GLY A 138 13.06 -9.33 -0.52
CA GLY A 138 12.52 -10.24 0.49
C GLY A 138 10.99 -10.32 0.57
N ALA A 139 10.47 -11.42 1.10
CA ALA A 139 9.07 -11.51 1.50
C ALA A 139 8.86 -10.82 2.86
N GLU A 140 7.64 -10.37 3.11
CA GLU A 140 7.20 -10.02 4.47
C GLU A 140 7.06 -11.30 5.29
N ILE A 141 7.51 -11.28 6.55
CA ILE A 141 7.44 -12.42 7.45
C ILE A 141 6.52 -12.02 8.61
N ASP A 142 5.33 -12.60 8.64
CA ASP A 142 4.30 -12.25 9.64
C ASP A 142 4.64 -12.75 11.04
N SER A 143 5.39 -13.85 11.14
CA SER A 143 5.78 -14.49 12.39
C SER A 143 7.31 -14.58 12.49
N GLY A 144 7.96 -13.52 12.96
CA GLY A 144 9.42 -13.47 13.11
C GLY A 144 9.91 -12.29 13.94
N THR A 145 11.17 -12.34 14.37
CA THR A 145 11.82 -11.19 15.00
C THR A 145 12.31 -10.21 13.95
N THR A 146 12.56 -8.97 14.36
CA THR A 146 13.13 -7.95 13.47
C THR A 146 14.52 -8.35 12.96
N GLU A 147 15.28 -9.07 13.78
CA GLU A 147 16.61 -9.59 13.45
C GLU A 147 16.52 -10.64 12.33
N PHE A 148 15.58 -11.57 12.43
CA PHE A 148 15.35 -12.57 11.39
C PHE A 148 14.92 -11.92 10.06
N GLN A 149 14.02 -10.93 10.10
CA GLN A 149 13.64 -10.17 8.92
C GLN A 149 14.85 -9.43 8.30
N ASN A 150 15.75 -8.89 9.11
CA ASN A 150 16.97 -8.25 8.63
C ASN A 150 17.91 -9.23 7.93
N GLU A 151 18.08 -10.44 8.45
CA GLU A 151 18.87 -11.50 7.81
C GLU A 151 18.30 -11.90 6.45
N VAL A 152 16.98 -12.10 6.38
CA VAL A 152 16.27 -12.45 5.14
C VAL A 152 16.37 -11.32 4.12
N ASP A 153 16.09 -10.08 4.52
CA ASP A 153 16.14 -8.92 3.63
C ASP A 153 17.58 -8.65 3.14
N ALA A 154 18.58 -8.77 4.01
CA ALA A 154 19.98 -8.62 3.62
C ALA A 154 20.40 -9.71 2.63
N SER A 155 20.07 -10.97 2.91
CA SER A 155 20.37 -12.09 2.01
C SER A 155 19.71 -11.91 0.64
N SER A 156 18.43 -11.51 0.61
CA SER A 156 17.67 -11.22 -0.61
C SER A 156 18.27 -10.04 -1.38
N LEU A 157 18.60 -8.95 -0.69
CA LEU A 157 19.23 -7.76 -1.28
C LEU A 157 20.51 -8.15 -2.03
N TYR A 158 21.41 -8.89 -1.39
CA TYR A 158 22.64 -9.31 -2.03
C TYR A 158 22.40 -10.32 -3.15
N HIS A 159 21.48 -11.27 -2.99
CA HIS A 159 21.14 -12.22 -4.05
C HIS A 159 20.65 -11.50 -5.32
N LEU A 160 19.80 -10.48 -5.17
CA LEU A 160 19.32 -9.65 -6.26
C LEU A 160 20.47 -8.87 -6.92
N LEU A 161 21.34 -8.24 -6.12
CA LEU A 161 22.48 -7.49 -6.63
C LEU A 161 23.45 -8.38 -7.42
N GLU A 162 23.87 -9.49 -6.84
CA GLU A 162 24.90 -10.38 -7.38
C GLU A 162 24.44 -11.15 -8.62
N ASN A 163 23.20 -11.67 -8.60
CA ASN A 163 22.74 -12.63 -9.59
C ASN A 163 21.81 -12.04 -10.66
N GLN A 164 21.23 -10.86 -10.42
CA GLN A 164 20.28 -10.25 -11.35
C GLN A 164 20.71 -8.85 -11.76
N ILE A 165 20.80 -7.91 -10.83
CA ILE A 165 20.91 -6.47 -11.11
C ILE A 165 22.27 -6.10 -11.72
N VAL A 166 23.37 -6.49 -11.06
CA VAL A 166 24.72 -6.17 -11.55
C VAL A 166 25.00 -6.87 -12.89
N PRO A 167 24.72 -8.18 -13.06
CA PRO A 167 24.82 -8.83 -14.37
C PRO A 167 23.99 -8.14 -15.45
N LEU A 168 22.73 -7.79 -15.18
CA LEU A 168 21.83 -7.16 -16.16
C LEU A 168 22.31 -5.77 -16.60
N TYR A 169 22.81 -4.95 -15.67
CA TYR A 169 23.35 -3.63 -15.97
C TYR A 169 24.58 -3.71 -16.90
N TYR A 170 25.42 -4.72 -16.72
CA TYR A 170 26.65 -4.91 -17.51
C TYR A 170 26.47 -5.83 -18.72
N ALA A 171 25.31 -6.48 -18.88
CA ALA A 171 25.00 -7.30 -20.04
C ALA A 171 24.81 -6.43 -21.29
N LYS A 172 25.84 -6.40 -22.14
CA LYS A 172 25.85 -5.66 -23.41
C LYS A 172 26.13 -6.64 -24.56
N PRO A 173 25.12 -7.37 -25.08
CA PRO A 173 25.31 -8.38 -26.10
C PRO A 173 25.96 -7.85 -27.39
N ASP A 174 25.69 -6.59 -27.74
CA ASP A 174 26.27 -5.88 -28.88
C ASP A 174 27.50 -5.02 -28.53
N GLY A 175 27.96 -5.09 -27.28
CA GLY A 175 29.06 -4.30 -26.73
C GLY A 175 28.76 -2.82 -26.50
N LYS A 176 27.56 -2.33 -26.86
CA LYS A 176 27.23 -0.90 -26.84
C LYS A 176 26.33 -0.54 -25.67
N LEU A 177 25.13 -1.12 -25.63
CA LEU A 177 24.07 -0.69 -24.72
C LEU A 177 23.45 -1.88 -23.97
N PRO A 178 23.14 -1.71 -22.67
CA PRO A 178 22.42 -2.73 -21.92
C PRO A 178 20.93 -2.66 -22.24
N LEU A 179 20.50 -3.26 -23.37
CA LEU A 179 19.14 -3.14 -23.89
C LEU A 179 18.06 -3.57 -22.88
N ALA A 180 18.31 -4.64 -22.12
CA ALA A 180 17.39 -5.10 -21.09
C ALA A 180 17.27 -4.10 -19.92
N TRP A 181 18.36 -3.44 -19.54
CA TRP A 181 18.32 -2.35 -18.56
C TRP A 181 17.53 -1.15 -19.09
N LEU A 182 17.75 -0.76 -20.35
CA LEU A 182 16.99 0.32 -20.99
C LEU A 182 15.49 0.03 -21.05
N GLN A 183 15.10 -1.24 -21.21
CA GLN A 183 13.70 -1.65 -21.14
C GLN A 183 13.12 -1.45 -19.74
N LEU A 184 13.86 -1.80 -18.68
CA LEU A 184 13.45 -1.51 -17.30
C LEU A 184 13.35 -0.01 -17.03
N MET A 185 14.27 0.81 -17.56
CA MET A 185 14.19 2.27 -17.42
C MET A 185 12.91 2.82 -18.07
N ARG A 186 12.57 2.34 -19.27
CA ARG A 186 11.31 2.73 -19.94
C ARG A 186 10.10 2.29 -19.15
N GLU A 187 10.12 1.10 -18.58
CA GLU A 187 9.01 0.60 -17.77
C GLU A 187 8.85 1.37 -16.46
N SER A 188 9.95 1.72 -15.79
CA SER A 188 9.97 2.59 -14.61
C SER A 188 9.31 3.93 -14.93
N ILE A 189 9.74 4.61 -16.01
CA ILE A 189 9.13 5.87 -16.44
C ILE A 189 7.63 5.70 -16.72
N ARG A 190 7.26 4.68 -17.51
CA ARG A 190 5.90 4.45 -18.00
C ARG A 190 4.90 4.14 -16.88
N SER A 191 5.29 3.29 -15.93
CA SER A 191 4.41 2.80 -14.86
C SER A 191 4.33 3.75 -13.67
N VAL A 192 5.45 4.38 -13.28
CA VAL A 192 5.53 5.19 -12.06
C VAL A 192 5.08 6.63 -12.33
N THR A 193 5.63 7.28 -13.36
CA THR A 193 5.45 8.74 -13.58
C THR A 193 3.99 9.21 -13.65
N PRO A 194 3.06 8.53 -14.38
CA PRO A 194 1.68 9.01 -14.47
C PRO A 194 0.88 8.81 -13.17
N VAL A 195 1.19 7.77 -12.41
CA VAL A 195 0.47 7.41 -11.17
C VAL A 195 0.98 8.24 -9.99
N PHE A 196 2.29 8.39 -9.83
CA PHE A 196 2.92 9.10 -8.72
C PHE A 196 3.18 10.58 -9.07
N ASN A 197 2.12 11.25 -9.51
CA ASN A 197 2.12 12.64 -9.94
C ASN A 197 1.34 13.53 -8.96
N THR A 198 1.95 14.61 -8.47
CA THR A 198 1.30 15.59 -7.58
C THR A 198 0.08 16.27 -8.22
N GLN A 199 0.04 16.44 -9.55
CA GLN A 199 -1.15 16.97 -10.24
C GLN A 199 -2.35 16.04 -10.07
N ARG A 200 -2.15 14.72 -10.20
CA ARG A 200 -3.19 13.72 -9.95
C ARG A 200 -3.66 13.81 -8.50
N MET A 201 -2.71 13.77 -7.56
CA MET A 201 -2.99 13.85 -6.12
C MET A 201 -3.83 15.10 -5.78
N VAL A 202 -3.39 16.29 -6.19
CA VAL A 202 -4.10 17.54 -5.91
C VAL A 202 -5.50 17.55 -6.54
N LYS A 203 -5.62 17.05 -7.77
CA LYS A 203 -6.93 16.91 -8.44
C LYS A 203 -7.87 16.01 -7.65
N GLU A 204 -7.41 14.83 -7.25
CA GLU A 204 -8.21 13.87 -6.47
C GLU A 204 -8.62 14.45 -5.11
N TYR A 205 -7.69 15.06 -4.37
CA TYR A 205 -8.01 15.76 -3.12
C TYR A 205 -9.06 16.86 -3.33
N THR A 206 -8.91 17.64 -4.40
CA THR A 206 -9.86 18.72 -4.73
C THR A 206 -11.25 18.16 -5.03
N GLN A 207 -11.33 17.15 -5.88
CA GLN A 207 -12.61 16.59 -6.35
C GLN A 207 -13.31 15.72 -5.31
N GLN A 208 -12.57 14.94 -4.54
CA GLN A 208 -13.12 13.94 -3.62
C GLN A 208 -13.29 14.47 -2.19
N LEU A 209 -12.49 15.47 -1.77
CA LEU A 209 -12.50 15.96 -0.40
C LEU A 209 -12.94 17.42 -0.33
N TYR A 210 -12.21 18.34 -0.97
CA TYR A 210 -12.43 19.78 -0.78
C TYR A 210 -13.75 20.29 -1.38
N ILE A 211 -14.07 19.93 -2.63
CA ILE A 211 -15.33 20.34 -3.27
C ILE A 211 -16.55 19.76 -2.53
N PRO A 212 -16.61 18.45 -2.22
CA PRO A 212 -17.70 17.90 -1.43
C PRO A 212 -17.85 18.56 -0.06
N ALA A 213 -16.74 18.82 0.64
CA ALA A 213 -16.77 19.51 1.93
C ALA A 213 -17.34 20.94 1.83
N ALA A 214 -16.97 21.69 0.78
CA ALA A 214 -17.51 23.03 0.53
C ALA A 214 -19.02 23.00 0.26
N HIS A 215 -19.49 22.11 -0.63
CA HIS A 215 -20.93 21.93 -0.88
C HIS A 215 -21.67 21.47 0.37
N GLY A 216 -21.06 20.58 1.16
CA GLY A 216 -21.60 20.14 2.45
C GLY A 216 -21.79 21.31 3.42
N TYR A 217 -20.78 22.18 3.54
CA TYR A 217 -20.87 23.39 4.37
C TYR A 217 -22.01 24.32 3.92
N GLU A 218 -22.14 24.59 2.62
CA GLU A 218 -23.22 25.42 2.09
C GLU A 218 -24.60 24.83 2.38
N ASN A 219 -24.77 23.52 2.14
CA ASN A 219 -26.03 22.84 2.41
C ASN A 219 -26.38 22.84 3.91
N PHE A 220 -25.39 22.60 4.77
CA PHE A 220 -25.59 22.53 6.22
C PHE A 220 -25.77 23.89 6.89
N SER A 221 -25.36 24.99 6.26
CA SER A 221 -25.48 26.34 6.83
C SER A 221 -26.77 27.06 6.43
N ARG A 222 -27.54 26.52 5.48
CA ARG A 222 -28.84 27.08 5.05
C ARG A 222 -29.92 26.90 6.12
N ASP A 223 -30.96 27.72 6.03
CA ASP A 223 -32.21 27.60 6.79
C ASP A 223 -32.00 27.38 8.29
N GLY A 224 -31.08 28.15 8.89
CA GLY A 224 -30.76 28.05 10.32
C GLY A 224 -30.11 26.73 10.72
N CYS A 225 -29.37 26.10 9.81
CA CYS A 225 -28.69 24.82 9.97
C CYS A 225 -29.62 23.59 10.14
N GLY A 226 -30.85 23.66 9.63
CA GLY A 226 -31.86 22.60 9.80
C GLY A 226 -31.38 21.20 9.41
N ALA A 227 -30.77 21.05 8.23
CA ALA A 227 -30.23 19.76 7.76
C ALA A 227 -29.10 19.23 8.66
N ALA A 228 -28.25 20.12 9.19
CA ALA A 228 -27.17 19.74 10.10
C ALA A 228 -27.73 19.25 11.45
N THR A 229 -28.75 19.95 11.99
CA THR A 229 -29.44 19.57 13.22
C THR A 229 -30.13 18.21 13.08
N GLN A 230 -30.86 17.99 11.98
CA GLN A 230 -31.51 16.71 11.68
C GLN A 230 -30.49 15.58 11.56
N LEU A 231 -29.40 15.78 10.80
CA LEU A 231 -28.33 14.79 10.68
C LEU A 231 -27.69 14.48 12.04
N SER A 232 -27.48 15.49 12.89
CA SER A 232 -26.93 15.30 14.24
C SER A 232 -27.86 14.46 15.13
N GLN A 233 -29.16 14.76 15.13
CA GLN A 233 -30.17 14.00 15.86
C GLN A 233 -30.26 12.56 15.35
N TRP A 234 -30.28 12.38 14.02
CA TRP A 234 -30.27 11.07 13.38
C TRP A 234 -29.02 10.27 13.78
N LYS A 235 -27.82 10.87 13.73
CA LYS A 235 -26.57 10.21 14.16
C LYS A 235 -26.62 9.75 15.61
N ALA A 236 -27.18 10.58 16.50
CA ALA A 236 -27.34 10.21 17.91
C ALA A 236 -28.32 9.04 18.09
N LYS A 237 -29.46 9.06 17.40
CA LYS A 237 -30.44 7.97 17.40
C LYS A 237 -29.84 6.68 16.83
N MET A 238 -29.15 6.74 15.69
CA MET A 238 -28.47 5.58 15.10
C MET A 238 -27.49 4.95 16.08
N ARG A 239 -26.60 5.73 16.71
CA ARG A 239 -25.66 5.17 17.70
C ARG A 239 -26.35 4.51 18.89
N LYS A 240 -27.48 5.06 19.35
CA LYS A 240 -28.27 4.50 20.44
C LYS A 240 -28.93 3.17 20.05
N ASP A 241 -29.50 3.10 18.85
CA ASP A 241 -30.36 1.99 18.44
C ASP A 241 -29.56 0.86 17.73
N TRP A 242 -28.38 1.18 17.15
CA TRP A 242 -27.54 0.24 16.39
C TRP A 242 -27.13 -1.05 17.12
N PRO A 243 -26.91 -1.09 18.45
CA PRO A 243 -26.60 -2.35 19.14
C PRO A 243 -27.66 -3.44 18.98
N GLN A 244 -28.89 -3.08 18.56
CA GLN A 244 -29.95 -4.03 18.25
C GLN A 244 -29.79 -4.66 16.86
N VAL A 245 -29.02 -4.05 15.96
CA VAL A 245 -28.87 -4.53 14.58
C VAL A 245 -28.05 -5.82 14.56
N GLN A 246 -28.65 -6.88 14.04
CA GLN A 246 -28.04 -8.22 13.97
C GLN A 246 -28.35 -8.87 12.62
N VAL A 247 -27.37 -9.57 12.06
CA VAL A 247 -27.59 -10.49 10.93
C VAL A 247 -27.80 -11.87 11.55
N SER A 248 -29.02 -12.42 11.45
CA SER A 248 -29.42 -13.61 12.21
C SER A 248 -29.30 -14.91 11.41
N ASP A 249 -29.45 -14.84 10.09
CA ASP A 249 -29.34 -16.00 9.22
C ASP A 249 -28.91 -15.56 7.82
N VAL A 250 -27.93 -16.28 7.24
CA VAL A 250 -27.42 -16.04 5.90
C VAL A 250 -27.50 -17.34 5.13
N GLN A 251 -28.28 -17.35 4.06
CA GLN A 251 -28.53 -18.52 3.24
C GLN A 251 -28.08 -18.28 1.81
N ILE A 252 -27.54 -19.36 1.24
CA ILE A 252 -27.20 -19.47 -0.16
C ILE A 252 -28.28 -20.35 -0.80
N ALA A 253 -28.94 -19.88 -1.85
CA ALA A 253 -30.04 -20.64 -2.46
C ALA A 253 -29.59 -21.96 -3.13
N SER A 254 -28.29 -22.14 -3.35
CA SER A 254 -27.70 -23.35 -3.96
C SER A 254 -26.87 -24.17 -2.96
N LYS A 255 -27.43 -24.50 -1.79
CA LYS A 255 -26.76 -25.33 -0.76
C LYS A 255 -26.18 -26.65 -1.30
N ASP A 256 -26.74 -27.19 -2.38
CA ASP A 256 -26.37 -28.51 -2.93
C ASP A 256 -25.31 -28.47 -4.05
N ARG A 257 -24.78 -27.28 -4.41
CA ARG A 257 -23.70 -27.14 -5.38
C ARG A 257 -22.49 -26.49 -4.72
N PRO A 258 -21.46 -27.27 -4.32
CA PRO A 258 -20.23 -26.73 -3.75
C PRO A 258 -19.38 -25.96 -4.79
N SER A 259 -19.71 -26.05 -6.07
CA SER A 259 -19.06 -25.34 -7.16
C SER A 259 -20.07 -24.56 -8.01
N ILE A 260 -19.70 -23.33 -8.34
CA ILE A 260 -20.44 -22.41 -9.22
C ILE A 260 -19.56 -22.18 -10.44
N SER A 261 -20.15 -22.13 -11.64
CA SER A 261 -19.38 -21.88 -12.85
C SER A 261 -19.06 -20.39 -12.98
N VAL A 262 -17.89 -20.06 -13.52
CA VAL A 262 -17.56 -18.67 -13.88
C VAL A 262 -18.61 -18.15 -14.85
N GLY A 263 -19.16 -16.97 -14.55
CA GLY A 263 -20.28 -16.36 -15.29
C GLY A 263 -21.68 -16.63 -14.72
N GLU A 264 -21.81 -17.52 -13.74
CA GLU A 264 -23.04 -17.67 -12.95
C GLU A 264 -23.09 -16.65 -11.80
N SER A 265 -24.17 -16.70 -11.01
CA SER A 265 -24.38 -15.80 -9.89
C SER A 265 -24.86 -16.53 -8.65
N LEU A 266 -24.34 -16.16 -7.49
CA LEU A 266 -24.75 -16.69 -6.20
C LEU A 266 -25.90 -15.87 -5.62
N GLN A 267 -27.05 -16.53 -5.42
CA GLN A 267 -28.19 -15.90 -4.76
C GLN A 267 -28.02 -15.97 -3.25
N ILE A 268 -27.92 -14.81 -2.63
CA ILE A 268 -27.76 -14.64 -1.18
C ILE A 268 -29.06 -14.12 -0.60
N ARG A 269 -29.48 -14.74 0.51
CA ARG A 269 -30.59 -14.32 1.34
C ARG A 269 -30.07 -14.06 2.74
N ALA A 270 -30.44 -12.94 3.35
CA ALA A 270 -30.06 -12.62 4.72
C ALA A 270 -31.26 -12.11 5.50
N ASN A 271 -31.50 -12.70 6.67
CA ASN A 271 -32.42 -12.16 7.66
C ASN A 271 -31.66 -11.19 8.54
N VAL A 272 -32.12 -9.93 8.57
CA VAL A 272 -31.49 -8.85 9.34
C VAL A 272 -32.51 -8.27 10.30
N HIS A 273 -32.21 -8.39 11.59
CA HIS A 273 -32.96 -7.73 12.65
C HIS A 273 -32.46 -6.30 12.81
N LEU A 274 -33.35 -5.31 12.69
CA LEU A 274 -33.01 -3.88 12.78
C LEU A 274 -33.47 -3.23 14.09
N GLY A 275 -34.33 -3.91 14.87
CA GLY A 275 -34.93 -3.35 16.08
C GLY A 275 -35.64 -2.03 15.78
N ALA A 276 -35.26 -0.96 16.49
CA ALA A 276 -35.82 0.39 16.31
C ALA A 276 -35.22 1.20 15.15
N VAL A 277 -34.27 0.65 14.40
CA VAL A 277 -33.66 1.31 13.23
C VAL A 277 -34.58 1.17 12.02
N ASP A 278 -34.88 2.30 11.39
CA ASP A 278 -35.68 2.33 10.17
C ASP A 278 -34.92 1.67 9.00
N PRO A 279 -35.52 0.71 8.27
CA PRO A 279 -34.91 0.07 7.10
C PRO A 279 -34.41 1.03 6.03
N GLN A 280 -35.03 2.21 5.86
CA GLN A 280 -34.58 3.21 4.88
C GLN A 280 -33.20 3.82 5.22
N HIS A 281 -32.76 3.65 6.47
CA HIS A 281 -31.50 4.18 6.99
C HIS A 281 -30.40 3.13 7.08
N VAL A 282 -30.59 1.96 6.48
CA VAL A 282 -29.56 0.93 6.38
C VAL A 282 -29.35 0.48 4.95
N ARG A 283 -28.15 -0.01 4.67
CA ARG A 283 -27.83 -0.77 3.48
C ARG A 283 -27.22 -2.09 3.89
N VAL A 284 -27.78 -3.16 3.37
CA VAL A 284 -27.27 -4.52 3.57
C VAL A 284 -26.45 -4.88 2.34
N GLU A 285 -25.23 -5.36 2.56
CA GLU A 285 -24.28 -5.66 1.51
C GLU A 285 -23.72 -7.08 1.71
N ALA A 286 -23.65 -7.86 0.64
CA ALA A 286 -22.77 -9.01 0.59
C ALA A 286 -21.36 -8.51 0.25
N TYR A 287 -20.42 -8.71 1.17
CA TYR A 287 -19.01 -8.39 1.00
C TYR A 287 -18.28 -9.66 0.61
N HIS A 288 -17.73 -9.71 -0.60
CA HIS A 288 -17.23 -10.95 -1.20
C HIS A 288 -15.94 -10.71 -1.99
N GLY A 289 -15.14 -11.76 -2.12
CA GLY A 289 -13.84 -11.72 -2.79
C GLY A 289 -13.13 -13.07 -2.75
N GLU A 290 -11.94 -13.11 -3.32
CA GLU A 290 -11.06 -14.28 -3.26
C GLU A 290 -10.61 -14.52 -1.82
N VAL A 291 -10.56 -15.78 -1.40
CA VAL A 291 -10.09 -16.17 -0.07
C VAL A 291 -8.69 -16.76 -0.18
N ASP A 292 -7.77 -16.18 0.58
CA ASP A 292 -6.45 -16.76 0.83
C ASP A 292 -6.17 -16.72 2.34
N ASN A 293 -5.72 -17.84 2.92
CA ASN A 293 -5.48 -18.03 4.35
C ASN A 293 -6.60 -17.55 5.31
N GLY A 294 -7.84 -17.49 4.83
CA GLY A 294 -9.01 -17.05 5.61
C GLY A 294 -9.35 -15.56 5.48
N ASP A 295 -8.52 -14.78 4.79
CA ASP A 295 -8.75 -13.37 4.51
C ASP A 295 -9.33 -13.15 3.11
N LEU A 296 -10.17 -12.12 2.97
CA LEU A 296 -10.71 -11.70 1.67
C LEU A 296 -9.75 -10.75 0.96
N HIS A 297 -9.30 -11.13 -0.22
CA HIS A 297 -8.51 -10.30 -1.13
C HIS A 297 -9.39 -9.62 -2.17
N ASN A 298 -9.01 -8.38 -2.52
CA ASN A 298 -9.71 -7.52 -3.49
C ASN A 298 -11.24 -7.52 -3.33
N PRO A 299 -11.77 -7.34 -2.11
CA PRO A 299 -13.20 -7.55 -1.87
C PRO A 299 -14.04 -6.48 -2.56
N SER A 300 -15.24 -6.88 -2.98
CA SER A 300 -16.27 -6.02 -3.52
C SER A 300 -17.56 -6.15 -2.70
N ALA A 301 -18.44 -5.14 -2.79
CA ALA A 301 -19.69 -5.10 -2.04
C ALA A 301 -20.89 -5.07 -3.01
N THR A 302 -21.77 -6.04 -2.89
CA THR A 302 -23.04 -6.10 -3.64
C THR A 302 -24.20 -5.78 -2.72
N VAL A 303 -25.04 -4.81 -3.09
CA VAL A 303 -26.22 -4.44 -2.30
C VAL A 303 -27.28 -5.55 -2.34
N LEU A 304 -27.76 -5.94 -1.17
CA LEU A 304 -28.92 -6.82 -0.99
C LEU A 304 -30.16 -5.95 -0.82
N ASN A 305 -31.21 -6.21 -1.60
CA ASN A 305 -32.44 -5.44 -1.58
C ASN A 305 -33.40 -6.01 -0.54
N GLN A 306 -34.03 -5.15 0.26
CA GLN A 306 -35.12 -5.55 1.13
C GLN A 306 -36.28 -6.10 0.29
N ARG A 307 -36.78 -7.29 0.64
CA ARG A 307 -37.90 -7.94 -0.04
C ARG A 307 -39.19 -7.89 0.75
N SER A 308 -39.10 -8.25 2.03
CA SER A 308 -40.25 -8.36 2.91
C SER A 308 -39.81 -8.22 4.36
N GLN A 309 -40.79 -7.93 5.21
CA GLN A 309 -40.65 -8.07 6.64
C GLN A 309 -40.95 -9.53 7.02
N VAL A 310 -40.04 -10.17 7.76
CA VAL A 310 -40.13 -11.58 8.15
C VAL A 310 -41.03 -11.75 9.37
N ASP A 311 -40.90 -10.85 10.34
CA ASP A 311 -41.70 -10.83 11.56
C ASP A 311 -42.15 -9.41 11.95
N GLY A 312 -43.15 -9.31 12.82
CA GLY A 312 -43.62 -8.02 13.36
C GLY A 312 -42.63 -7.32 14.31
N ASN A 313 -41.46 -7.91 14.56
CA ASN A 313 -40.49 -7.48 15.57
C ASN A 313 -39.27 -6.76 14.96
N GLY A 314 -39.32 -6.38 13.68
CA GLY A 314 -38.27 -5.60 13.03
C GLY A 314 -37.20 -6.45 12.33
N THR A 315 -37.50 -7.71 12.00
CA THR A 315 -36.66 -8.56 11.14
C THR A 315 -37.11 -8.46 9.68
N TYR A 316 -36.15 -8.25 8.78
CA TYR A 316 -36.38 -8.08 7.35
C TYR A 316 -35.54 -9.06 6.53
N LEU A 317 -36.11 -9.53 5.42
CA LEU A 317 -35.43 -10.37 4.45
C LEU A 317 -34.79 -9.49 3.39
N TYR A 318 -33.48 -9.66 3.21
CA TYR A 318 -32.68 -9.03 2.17
C TYR A 318 -32.19 -10.08 1.17
N GLU A 319 -32.25 -9.74 -0.12
CA GLU A 319 -31.83 -10.64 -1.19
C GLU A 319 -30.99 -9.93 -2.25
N GLY A 320 -30.02 -10.64 -2.80
CA GLY A 320 -29.19 -10.14 -3.90
C GLY A 320 -28.38 -11.24 -4.56
N SER A 321 -27.73 -10.87 -5.65
CA SER A 321 -27.03 -11.78 -6.54
C SER A 321 -25.57 -11.35 -6.67
N VAL A 322 -24.66 -12.19 -6.18
CA VAL A 322 -23.22 -11.96 -6.26
C VAL A 322 -22.67 -12.63 -7.52
N PRO A 323 -22.06 -11.90 -8.47
CA PRO A 323 -21.53 -12.50 -9.69
C PRO A 323 -20.26 -13.32 -9.40
N ALA A 324 -20.19 -14.54 -9.95
CA ALA A 324 -18.98 -15.36 -9.94
C ALA A 324 -18.12 -15.01 -11.17
N ALA A 325 -17.41 -13.88 -11.11
CA ALA A 325 -16.67 -13.34 -12.25
C ALA A 325 -15.33 -14.04 -12.50
N GLU A 326 -14.75 -14.67 -11.48
CA GLU A 326 -13.39 -15.22 -11.51
C GLU A 326 -13.36 -16.65 -10.95
N SER A 327 -12.34 -17.42 -11.33
CA SER A 327 -12.09 -18.76 -10.82
C SER A 327 -11.26 -18.72 -9.54
N GLY A 328 -11.64 -19.49 -8.52
CA GLY A 328 -10.88 -19.60 -7.27
C GLY A 328 -11.79 -19.94 -6.10
N THR A 329 -11.22 -19.98 -4.89
CA THR A 329 -12.00 -20.06 -3.66
C THR A 329 -12.53 -18.67 -3.34
N TYR A 330 -13.85 -18.51 -3.37
CA TYR A 330 -14.52 -17.25 -3.05
C TYR A 330 -15.22 -17.36 -1.70
N GLY A 331 -15.09 -16.30 -0.90
CA GLY A 331 -15.76 -16.15 0.38
C GLY A 331 -16.67 -14.95 0.35
N PHE A 332 -17.64 -14.93 1.25
CA PHE A 332 -18.42 -13.73 1.50
C PHE A 332 -18.88 -13.66 2.96
N SER A 333 -19.20 -12.46 3.39
CA SER A 333 -19.90 -12.16 4.64
C SER A 333 -20.97 -11.11 4.36
N VAL A 334 -22.03 -11.07 5.15
CA VAL A 334 -23.06 -10.03 5.02
C VAL A 334 -22.79 -8.95 6.05
N ARG A 335 -22.84 -7.69 5.62
CA ARG A 335 -22.75 -6.54 6.51
C ARG A 335 -23.92 -5.60 6.37
N VAL A 336 -24.21 -4.90 7.47
CA VAL A 336 -25.18 -3.82 7.53
C VAL A 336 -24.42 -2.53 7.83
N VAL A 337 -24.69 -1.48 7.05
CA VAL A 337 -24.09 -0.15 7.23
C VAL A 337 -25.18 0.93 7.26
N PRO A 338 -25.04 1.99 8.08
CA PRO A 338 -26.02 3.07 8.12
C PRO A 338 -25.92 3.94 6.88
N ILE A 339 -27.06 4.40 6.36
CA ILE A 339 -27.15 5.32 5.22
C ILE A 339 -28.05 6.51 5.55
N HIS A 340 -27.65 7.68 5.08
CA HIS A 340 -28.45 8.89 5.14
C HIS A 340 -28.00 9.86 4.02
N PRO A 341 -28.92 10.56 3.33
CA PRO A 341 -28.58 11.40 2.17
C PRO A 341 -27.53 12.48 2.47
N CYS A 342 -27.48 12.95 3.71
CA CYS A 342 -26.51 13.96 4.16
C CYS A 342 -25.20 13.39 4.74
N LEU A 343 -24.93 12.08 4.66
CA LEU A 343 -23.61 11.57 5.03
C LEU A 343 -22.59 11.88 3.93
N MET A 344 -21.43 12.38 4.33
CA MET A 344 -20.35 12.70 3.39
C MET A 344 -19.53 11.46 3.01
N GLN A 345 -19.56 10.43 3.86
CA GLN A 345 -18.91 9.14 3.62
C GLN A 345 -19.70 8.01 4.28
N ALA A 346 -19.62 6.80 3.71
CA ALA A 346 -20.34 5.63 4.21
C ALA A 346 -19.93 5.21 5.63
N HIS A 347 -18.70 5.53 6.07
CA HIS A 347 -18.14 5.08 7.34
C HIS A 347 -18.12 6.16 8.43
N GLU A 348 -18.85 7.27 8.25
CA GLU A 348 -18.79 8.44 9.14
C GLU A 348 -19.17 8.10 10.60
N LEU A 349 -20.07 7.14 10.80
CA LEU A 349 -20.49 6.70 12.13
C LEU A 349 -19.61 5.62 12.75
N ARG A 350 -18.76 4.96 11.96
CA ARG A 350 -18.00 3.75 12.36
C ARG A 350 -18.88 2.64 12.92
N LEU A 351 -20.10 2.51 12.40
CA LEU A 351 -21.04 1.46 12.74
C LEU A 351 -21.14 0.49 11.57
N ILE A 352 -20.81 -0.77 11.81
CA ILE A 352 -20.97 -1.87 10.86
C ILE A 352 -21.34 -3.10 11.69
N THR A 353 -22.39 -3.80 11.29
CA THR A 353 -22.74 -5.12 11.85
C THR A 353 -22.42 -6.17 10.80
N TRP A 354 -21.67 -7.20 11.17
CA TRP A 354 -21.32 -8.34 10.32
C TRP A 354 -22.10 -9.58 10.75
N SER A 355 -22.28 -10.53 9.82
CA SER A 355 -22.84 -11.87 10.06
C SER A 355 -21.89 -12.80 10.78
#